data_AF-A0A402B7Y3-F1
#
_entry.id   AF-A0A402B7Y3-F1
#
_cell.length_a   1.000
_cell.length_b   1.000
_cell.length_c   1.000
_cell.angle_alpha   90.00
_cell.angle_beta   90.00
_cell.angle_gamma   90.00
#
_symmetry.space_group_name_H-M   'P 1'
#
loop_
_entity.id
_entity.type
_entity.pdbx_description
1 polymer ?
#
loop_
_entity_poly.entity_id
_entity_poly.type
_entity_poly.pdbx_seq_one_letter_code
_entity_poly.pdbx_strand_id
1 'polypeptide(L)'
;MQRGLYGGGHLPAPYVIDRTACKGEQRPIIYRSWLDMSLELFKQFITSDFSLAYLAHFIETLPHLFPYPSAEDLQRYNFLTVMSKTQTGYTFSSLDSVKHYMSNLTLGGYAKIGKDELGNEILLAGAFEAAVPMDLLTPCYAAITGHYPDGTPFGFRKNSRRARNHTKKWESEAILHGFLKSDNGAVSFSIDNQENKNIKSRYACDQGAELYGSNRVGIIKTKSIWAVSCAELDDIVLNRLCDLVRCDSEMSERIRVLWENQKTDLVDEVRLFNEQIGRAEAHIEHLDNLLTNPARPLSKQTEARYIDQLVGAEIALKNILKKQKAQNEKEDPETVIPNFYYILSHLPTDYRKLDSEYQKKMIRKVIKEIKLNIISPHLFLLNIIWENGIATSPDVALIWRGAMPNTNDAWTPEEDNLLRSLYPTASQIELMKAFPRFSWYRIYDRAKLYSTRRALPRQGRALVNIYHRTVTYEDLESVADLVSTPQEKEQVQEITNTLAKSTLRGELTAYWWLASDKISYSDFLNDGSNLDG
;
A
#
# COMPACT_ATOMS: atom_id res chain seq x y z
N MET A 1 -42.40 -16.66 -9.38
CA MET A 1 -41.51 -16.69 -8.19
C MET A 1 -42.36 -16.78 -6.94
N GLN A 2 -42.12 -17.79 -6.11
CA GLN A 2 -42.72 -17.86 -4.77
C GLN A 2 -42.01 -16.83 -3.88
N ARG A 3 -42.79 -15.90 -3.29
CA ARG A 3 -42.27 -14.77 -2.52
C ARG A 3 -41.52 -15.28 -1.28
N GLY A 4 -40.29 -14.80 -1.06
CA GLY A 4 -39.56 -14.98 0.21
C GLY A 4 -38.78 -16.27 0.41
N LEU A 5 -38.69 -17.14 -0.60
CA LEU A 5 -37.92 -18.38 -0.49
C LEU A 5 -36.42 -18.17 -0.69
N TYR A 6 -35.64 -19.03 -0.05
CA TYR A 6 -34.19 -19.04 -0.13
C TYR A 6 -33.69 -19.53 -1.50
N GLY A 7 -32.91 -18.70 -2.19
CA GLY A 7 -32.42 -18.95 -3.55
C GLY A 7 -31.10 -19.72 -3.66
N GLY A 8 -30.50 -20.17 -2.56
CA GLY A 8 -29.28 -21.01 -2.60
C GLY A 8 -27.93 -20.26 -2.51
N GLY A 9 -27.89 -19.00 -2.05
CA GLY A 9 -26.65 -18.24 -1.86
C GLY A 9 -26.30 -17.93 -0.39
N HIS A 10 -25.15 -17.32 -0.13
CA HIS A 10 -24.82 -16.95 1.26
C HIS A 10 -25.80 -15.93 1.86
N LEU A 11 -26.04 -16.03 3.16
CA LEU A 11 -26.89 -15.12 3.93
C LEU A 11 -26.04 -14.24 4.84
N PRO A 12 -26.35 -12.94 4.97
CA PRO A 12 -25.72 -12.11 5.99
C PRO A 12 -26.20 -12.56 7.38
N ALA A 13 -25.30 -12.57 8.37
CA ALA A 13 -25.70 -12.69 9.77
C ALA A 13 -26.73 -11.59 10.10
N PRO A 14 -27.77 -11.84 10.92
CA PRO A 14 -28.01 -13.04 11.72
C PRO A 14 -28.88 -14.11 11.04
N TYR A 15 -29.06 -14.08 9.72
CA TYR A 15 -29.95 -15.03 9.05
C TYR A 15 -29.36 -16.44 8.93
N VAL A 16 -30.22 -17.44 9.13
CA VAL A 16 -29.94 -18.87 8.95
C VAL A 16 -31.10 -19.54 8.22
N ILE A 17 -30.91 -20.80 7.82
CA ILE A 17 -31.96 -21.64 7.23
C ILE A 17 -32.26 -22.81 8.16
N ASP A 18 -33.55 -23.10 8.41
CA ASP A 18 -33.96 -24.31 9.13
C ASP A 18 -33.66 -25.55 8.29
N ARG A 19 -32.90 -26.51 8.85
CA ARG A 19 -32.54 -27.75 8.16
C ARG A 19 -33.72 -28.70 7.99
N THR A 20 -34.76 -28.57 8.83
CA THR A 20 -35.97 -29.41 8.76
C THR A 20 -36.88 -29.00 7.61
N ALA A 21 -36.74 -27.77 7.10
CA ALA A 21 -37.54 -27.27 5.99
C ALA A 21 -37.10 -27.91 4.66
N CYS A 22 -38.07 -28.41 3.90
CA CYS A 22 -37.87 -28.90 2.53
C CYS A 22 -37.29 -27.79 1.64
N LYS A 23 -36.49 -28.15 0.63
CA LYS A 23 -35.79 -27.17 -0.24
C LYS A 23 -36.70 -26.09 -0.85
N GLY A 24 -37.96 -26.43 -1.16
CA GLY A 24 -38.96 -25.49 -1.68
C GLY A 24 -39.66 -24.63 -0.63
N GLU A 25 -39.35 -24.81 0.65
CA GLU A 25 -39.97 -24.13 1.78
C GLU A 25 -38.94 -23.37 2.64
N GLN A 26 -37.65 -23.53 2.35
CA GLN A 26 -36.57 -22.86 3.07
C GLN A 26 -36.72 -21.34 2.97
N ARG A 27 -36.75 -20.68 4.13
CA ARG A 27 -36.81 -19.23 4.27
C ARG A 27 -35.71 -18.77 5.22
N PRO A 28 -35.12 -17.58 4.98
CA PRO A 28 -34.25 -16.95 5.96
C PRO A 28 -35.02 -16.72 7.28
N ILE A 29 -34.45 -17.20 8.37
CA ILE A 29 -34.95 -16.99 9.74
C ILE A 29 -33.87 -16.32 10.57
N ILE A 30 -34.26 -15.49 11.54
CA ILE A 30 -33.33 -14.76 12.38
C ILE A 30 -32.81 -15.66 13.50
N TYR A 31 -31.50 -15.90 13.53
CA TYR A 31 -30.86 -16.57 14.66
C TYR A 31 -30.66 -15.57 15.80
N ARG A 32 -31.50 -15.68 16.84
CA ARG A 32 -31.63 -14.68 17.91
C ARG A 32 -30.31 -14.39 18.63
N SER A 33 -29.47 -15.38 18.86
CA SER A 33 -28.16 -15.19 19.52
C SER A 33 -27.18 -14.28 18.77
N TRP A 34 -27.42 -14.01 17.48
CA TRP A 34 -26.61 -13.10 16.66
C TRP A 34 -27.30 -11.74 16.41
N LEU A 35 -28.58 -11.61 16.77
CA LEU A 35 -29.38 -10.43 16.46
C LEU A 35 -28.87 -9.19 17.18
N ASP A 36 -28.63 -9.28 18.49
CA ASP A 36 -28.26 -8.12 19.31
C ASP A 36 -26.94 -7.49 18.85
N MET A 37 -25.92 -8.30 18.55
CA MET A 37 -24.67 -7.80 17.99
C MET A 37 -24.86 -7.15 16.62
N SER A 38 -25.74 -7.71 15.78
CA SER A 38 -26.05 -7.11 14.48
C SER A 38 -26.61 -5.70 14.68
N LEU A 39 -27.60 -5.53 15.56
CA LEU A 39 -28.18 -4.22 15.87
C LEU A 39 -27.14 -3.26 16.47
N GLU A 40 -26.26 -3.76 17.34
CA GLU A 40 -25.20 -2.97 17.95
C GLU A 40 -24.23 -2.41 16.91
N LEU A 41 -23.83 -3.19 15.91
CA LEU A 41 -22.95 -2.71 14.84
C LEU A 41 -23.54 -1.52 14.08
N PHE A 42 -24.84 -1.55 13.74
CA PHE A 42 -25.51 -0.43 13.07
C PHE A 42 -25.61 0.80 14.00
N LYS A 43 -25.95 0.60 15.28
CA LYS A 43 -25.99 1.68 16.27
C LYS A 43 -24.62 2.33 16.46
N GLN A 44 -23.56 1.53 16.56
CA GLN A 44 -22.19 2.02 16.68
C GLN A 44 -21.76 2.81 15.45
N PHE A 45 -22.14 2.35 14.24
CA PHE A 45 -21.84 3.07 13.01
C PHE A 45 -22.54 4.44 12.96
N ILE A 46 -23.82 4.51 13.33
CA ILE A 46 -24.58 5.77 13.43
C ILE A 46 -23.99 6.69 14.50
N THR A 47 -23.76 6.16 15.70
CA THR A 47 -23.23 6.93 16.85
C THR A 47 -21.82 7.47 16.57
N SER A 48 -21.04 6.74 15.77
CA SER A 48 -19.69 7.15 15.31
C SER A 48 -19.71 8.04 14.06
N ASP A 49 -20.83 8.71 13.78
CA ASP A 49 -20.98 9.64 12.65
C ASP A 49 -20.66 8.99 11.30
N PHE A 50 -21.05 7.72 11.14
CA PHE A 50 -20.78 6.88 9.96
C PHE A 50 -19.29 6.71 9.63
N SER A 51 -18.42 6.74 10.66
CA SER A 51 -17.00 6.46 10.50
C SER A 51 -16.70 4.97 10.45
N LEU A 52 -16.32 4.50 9.26
CA LEU A 52 -15.87 3.12 9.05
C LEU A 52 -14.65 2.77 9.90
N ALA A 53 -13.76 3.72 10.18
CA ALA A 53 -12.57 3.48 10.99
C ALA A 53 -12.91 3.22 12.46
N TYR A 54 -13.86 3.97 13.04
CA TYR A 54 -14.30 3.73 14.41
C TYR A 54 -15.04 2.40 14.54
N LEU A 55 -15.94 2.10 13.60
CA LEU A 55 -16.64 0.83 13.56
C LEU A 55 -15.66 -0.35 13.43
N ALA A 56 -14.69 -0.22 12.55
CA ALA A 56 -13.66 -1.22 12.34
C ALA A 56 -12.81 -1.45 13.61
N HIS A 57 -12.40 -0.38 14.29
CA HIS A 57 -11.70 -0.49 15.58
C HIS A 57 -12.56 -1.16 16.66
N PHE A 58 -13.84 -0.80 16.75
CA PHE A 58 -14.80 -1.46 17.64
C PHE A 58 -14.87 -2.96 17.37
N ILE A 59 -14.97 -3.37 16.10
CA ILE A 59 -14.97 -4.79 15.70
C ILE A 59 -13.67 -5.49 16.13
N GLU A 60 -12.52 -4.85 15.94
CA GLU A 60 -11.21 -5.39 16.32
C GLU A 60 -11.04 -5.57 17.84
N THR A 61 -11.77 -4.81 18.67
CA THR A 61 -11.74 -5.01 20.13
C THR A 61 -12.46 -6.28 20.58
N LEU A 62 -13.26 -6.90 19.71
CA LEU A 62 -14.06 -8.08 20.03
C LEU A 62 -13.32 -9.36 19.59
N PRO A 63 -13.26 -10.41 20.43
CA PRO A 63 -12.62 -11.68 20.06
C PRO A 63 -13.33 -12.37 18.88
N HIS A 64 -14.64 -12.11 18.75
CA HIS A 64 -15.50 -12.47 17.64
C HIS A 64 -16.70 -11.52 17.65
N LEU A 65 -17.34 -11.34 16.49
CA LEU A 65 -18.62 -10.62 16.44
C LEU A 65 -19.77 -11.55 16.76
N PHE A 66 -19.80 -12.69 16.08
CA PHE A 66 -20.87 -13.65 16.24
C PHE A 66 -20.31 -14.93 16.85
N PRO A 67 -20.77 -15.35 18.04
CA PRO A 67 -20.25 -16.55 18.70
C PRO A 67 -20.52 -17.79 17.86
N TYR A 68 -19.68 -18.81 18.02
CA TYR A 68 -19.92 -20.09 17.37
C TYR A 68 -21.26 -20.69 17.85
N PRO A 69 -22.16 -21.13 16.95
CA PRO A 69 -23.44 -21.71 17.34
C PRO A 69 -23.26 -22.96 18.18
N SER A 70 -24.23 -23.24 19.06
CA SER A 70 -24.24 -24.47 19.84
C SER A 70 -24.32 -25.71 18.95
N ALA A 71 -23.90 -26.87 19.46
CA ALA A 71 -23.99 -28.13 18.70
C ALA A 71 -25.44 -28.46 18.30
N GLU A 72 -26.40 -28.16 19.17
CA GLU A 72 -27.84 -28.31 18.90
C GLU A 72 -28.29 -27.37 17.76
N ASP A 73 -27.87 -26.11 17.80
CA ASP A 73 -28.18 -25.15 16.73
C ASP A 73 -27.55 -25.54 15.39
N LEU A 74 -26.36 -26.13 15.38
CA LEU A 74 -25.74 -26.65 14.16
C LEU A 74 -26.48 -27.87 13.58
N GLN A 75 -27.21 -28.62 14.41
CA GLN A 75 -28.09 -29.69 13.94
C GLN A 75 -29.41 -29.16 13.40
N ARG A 76 -29.92 -28.06 13.97
CA ARG A 76 -31.19 -27.44 13.59
C ARG A 76 -31.09 -26.50 12.40
N TYR A 77 -30.00 -25.73 12.31
CA TYR A 77 -29.85 -24.63 11.36
C TYR A 77 -28.67 -24.82 10.42
N ASN A 78 -28.76 -24.22 9.25
CA ASN A 78 -27.68 -24.10 8.29
C ASN A 78 -27.16 -22.66 8.27
N PHE A 79 -25.90 -22.48 8.67
CA PHE A 79 -25.23 -21.19 8.79
C PHE A 79 -24.42 -20.90 7.52
N LEU A 80 -25.10 -20.36 6.49
CA LEU A 80 -24.51 -20.07 5.18
C LEU A 80 -23.88 -18.67 5.12
N THR A 81 -23.08 -18.32 6.12
CA THR A 81 -22.47 -16.99 6.22
C THR A 81 -21.20 -16.86 5.36
N VAL A 82 -20.95 -15.66 4.83
CA VAL A 82 -19.69 -15.27 4.14
C VAL A 82 -18.63 -14.75 5.11
N MET A 83 -18.92 -14.74 6.41
CA MET A 83 -18.00 -14.23 7.43
C MET A 83 -16.83 -15.18 7.68
N SER A 84 -15.70 -14.61 8.11
CA SER A 84 -14.50 -15.39 8.43
C SER A 84 -14.63 -16.04 9.79
N LYS A 85 -14.33 -17.34 9.85
CA LYS A 85 -14.32 -18.12 11.08
C LYS A 85 -13.07 -17.77 11.92
N THR A 86 -13.27 -17.47 13.20
CA THR A 86 -12.21 -17.33 14.21
C THR A 86 -12.23 -18.53 15.15
N GLN A 87 -11.29 -18.59 16.11
CA GLN A 87 -11.26 -19.67 17.10
C GLN A 87 -12.54 -19.78 17.92
N THR A 88 -13.21 -18.65 18.20
CA THR A 88 -14.36 -18.57 19.10
C THR A 88 -15.68 -18.21 18.41
N GLY A 89 -15.68 -17.95 17.09
CA GLY A 89 -16.87 -17.50 16.38
C GLY A 89 -16.61 -17.04 14.96
N TYR A 90 -17.24 -15.94 14.57
CA TYR A 90 -17.14 -15.33 13.25
C TYR A 90 -16.88 -13.83 13.34
N THR A 91 -16.15 -13.29 12.38
CA THR A 91 -15.89 -11.84 12.21
C THR A 91 -15.77 -11.48 10.72
N PHE A 92 -15.64 -10.18 10.42
CA PHE A 92 -15.40 -9.73 9.04
C PHE A 92 -13.95 -9.99 8.62
N SER A 93 -13.74 -10.39 7.36
CA SER A 93 -12.38 -10.56 6.78
C SER A 93 -11.75 -9.24 6.35
N SER A 94 -12.54 -8.21 6.09
CA SER A 94 -12.04 -6.99 5.48
C SER A 94 -12.98 -5.82 5.73
N LEU A 95 -12.46 -4.61 5.48
CA LEU A 95 -13.24 -3.39 5.50
C LEU A 95 -14.37 -3.40 4.47
N ASP A 96 -14.13 -3.97 3.29
CA ASP A 96 -15.13 -4.07 2.25
C ASP A 96 -16.26 -5.02 2.63
N SER A 97 -15.96 -6.09 3.37
CA SER A 97 -16.99 -6.95 3.96
C SER A 97 -17.88 -6.18 4.96
N VAL A 98 -17.31 -5.24 5.73
CA VAL A 98 -18.12 -4.36 6.60
C VAL A 98 -18.96 -3.38 5.81
N LYS A 99 -18.40 -2.74 4.77
CA LYS A 99 -19.17 -1.84 3.90
C LYS A 99 -20.36 -2.57 3.30
N HIS A 100 -20.11 -3.73 2.70
CA HIS A 100 -21.15 -4.56 2.12
C HIS A 100 -22.21 -4.97 3.14
N TYR A 101 -21.81 -5.33 4.36
CA TYR A 101 -22.74 -5.66 5.43
C TYR A 101 -23.61 -4.45 5.83
N MET A 102 -23.00 -3.28 6.02
CA MET A 102 -23.71 -2.04 6.38
C MET A 102 -24.64 -1.52 5.28
N SER A 103 -24.39 -1.91 4.02
CA SER A 103 -25.24 -1.58 2.87
C SER A 103 -26.09 -2.75 2.38
N ASN A 104 -26.22 -3.85 3.14
CA ASN A 104 -26.96 -5.02 2.66
C ASN A 104 -28.46 -4.91 2.98
N LEU A 105 -29.27 -4.60 1.97
CA LEU A 105 -30.74 -4.46 2.12
C LEU A 105 -31.43 -5.78 2.53
N THR A 106 -30.79 -6.94 2.36
CA THR A 106 -31.31 -8.20 2.90
C THR A 106 -31.50 -8.17 4.40
N LEU A 107 -30.68 -7.41 5.15
CA LEU A 107 -30.86 -7.21 6.59
C LEU A 107 -32.19 -6.53 6.96
N GLY A 108 -32.75 -5.74 6.03
CA GLY A 108 -34.05 -5.09 6.15
C GLY A 108 -35.22 -5.92 5.59
N GLY A 109 -35.01 -7.21 5.28
CA GLY A 109 -36.05 -8.09 4.73
C GLY A 109 -36.26 -7.97 3.23
N TYR A 110 -35.30 -7.39 2.47
CA TYR A 110 -35.37 -7.33 1.01
C TYR A 110 -34.77 -8.59 0.37
N ALA A 111 -35.45 -9.14 -0.63
CA ALA A 111 -34.95 -10.25 -1.44
C ALA A 111 -34.67 -9.79 -2.88
N LYS A 112 -33.50 -10.14 -3.42
CA LYS A 112 -33.22 -9.96 -4.84
C LYS A 112 -34.01 -10.98 -5.65
N ILE A 113 -34.91 -10.50 -6.50
CA ILE A 113 -35.77 -11.35 -7.33
C ILE A 113 -35.29 -11.43 -8.78
N GLY A 114 -34.48 -10.48 -9.24
CA GLY A 114 -33.94 -10.53 -10.60
C GLY A 114 -33.21 -9.27 -10.98
N LYS A 115 -33.12 -9.04 -12.29
CA LYS A 115 -32.69 -7.77 -12.87
C LYS A 115 -33.76 -7.26 -13.83
N ASP A 116 -33.88 -5.96 -13.97
CA ASP A 116 -34.72 -5.34 -15.00
C ASP A 116 -34.02 -5.40 -16.38
N GLU A 117 -34.67 -4.87 -17.41
CA GLU A 117 -34.16 -4.83 -18.79
C GLU A 117 -32.86 -4.04 -18.92
N LEU A 118 -32.58 -3.13 -17.98
CA LEU A 118 -31.38 -2.30 -17.91
C LEU A 118 -30.28 -2.94 -17.04
N GLY A 119 -30.54 -4.12 -16.47
CA GLY A 119 -29.60 -4.83 -15.62
C GLY A 119 -29.58 -4.37 -14.14
N ASN A 120 -30.47 -3.47 -13.73
CA ASN A 120 -30.62 -3.03 -12.35
C ASN A 120 -31.24 -4.14 -11.51
N GLU A 121 -30.83 -4.27 -10.25
CA GLU A 121 -31.37 -5.30 -9.36
C GLU A 121 -32.80 -4.97 -8.94
N ILE A 122 -33.71 -5.93 -9.14
CA ILE A 122 -35.08 -5.82 -8.65
C ILE A 122 -35.14 -6.45 -7.27
N LEU A 123 -35.51 -5.64 -6.27
CA LEU A 123 -35.64 -6.05 -4.88
C LEU A 123 -37.10 -6.13 -4.46
N LEU A 124 -37.48 -7.22 -3.82
CA LEU A 124 -38.78 -7.42 -3.19
C LEU A 124 -38.68 -7.10 -1.71
N ALA A 125 -39.31 -6.02 -1.26
CA ALA A 125 -39.41 -5.66 0.15
C ALA A 125 -40.32 -6.63 0.92
N GLY A 126 -40.06 -6.81 2.22
CA GLY A 126 -40.90 -7.62 3.11
C GLY A 126 -40.94 -9.11 2.72
N ALA A 127 -39.88 -9.60 2.09
CA ALA A 127 -39.78 -10.99 1.66
C ALA A 127 -39.66 -11.97 2.85
N PHE A 128 -39.07 -11.50 3.96
CA PHE A 128 -38.95 -12.20 5.24
C PHE A 128 -38.76 -11.18 6.38
N GLU A 129 -38.81 -11.65 7.64
CA GLU A 129 -38.65 -10.80 8.83
C GLU A 129 -37.33 -10.01 8.77
N ALA A 130 -37.41 -8.68 8.92
CA ALA A 130 -36.24 -7.83 8.94
C ALA A 130 -35.42 -8.05 10.22
N ALA A 131 -34.14 -8.37 10.09
CA ALA A 131 -33.22 -8.50 11.22
C ALA A 131 -32.80 -7.14 11.76
N VAL A 132 -32.57 -6.17 10.86
CA VAL A 132 -32.22 -4.81 11.22
C VAL A 132 -33.38 -3.90 10.83
N PRO A 133 -33.99 -3.19 11.80
CA PRO A 133 -35.02 -2.19 11.52
C PRO A 133 -34.57 -1.16 10.48
N MET A 134 -35.50 -0.76 9.60
CA MET A 134 -35.17 0.12 8.47
C MET A 134 -34.72 1.52 8.89
N ASP A 135 -35.13 2.01 10.06
CA ASP A 135 -34.66 3.26 10.66
C ASP A 135 -33.17 3.22 11.04
N LEU A 136 -32.61 2.04 11.32
CA LEU A 136 -31.17 1.84 11.52
C LEU A 136 -30.44 1.54 10.19
N LEU A 137 -31.00 0.66 9.35
CA LEU A 137 -30.34 0.21 8.12
C LEU A 137 -30.25 1.31 7.05
N THR A 138 -31.32 2.05 6.83
CA THR A 138 -31.43 3.07 5.78
C THR A 138 -30.35 4.16 5.85
N PRO A 139 -30.08 4.81 7.01
CA PRO A 139 -29.01 5.80 7.10
C PRO A 139 -27.62 5.18 6.91
N CYS A 140 -27.38 3.96 7.40
CA CYS A 140 -26.11 3.25 7.19
C CYS A 140 -25.88 2.91 5.71
N TYR A 141 -26.91 2.39 5.04
CA TYR A 141 -26.90 2.16 3.59
C TYR A 141 -26.51 3.44 2.86
N ALA A 142 -27.24 4.53 3.13
CA ALA A 142 -27.04 5.81 2.47
C ALA A 142 -25.65 6.42 2.73
N ALA A 143 -25.09 6.22 3.93
CA ALA A 143 -23.74 6.65 4.25
C ALA A 143 -22.64 5.92 3.45
N ILE A 144 -22.88 4.64 3.12
CA ILE A 144 -21.95 3.82 2.33
C ILE A 144 -22.09 4.10 0.84
N THR A 145 -23.32 4.09 0.31
CA THR A 145 -23.61 4.20 -1.14
C THR A 145 -23.69 5.64 -1.64
N GLY A 146 -23.93 6.60 -0.75
CA GLY A 146 -24.16 8.01 -1.09
C GLY A 146 -25.62 8.35 -1.41
N HIS A 147 -26.53 7.38 -1.38
CA HIS A 147 -27.95 7.59 -1.63
C HIS A 147 -28.81 6.63 -0.79
N TYR A 148 -30.01 7.07 -0.43
CA TYR A 148 -31.01 6.22 0.20
C TYR A 148 -31.50 5.12 -0.77
N PRO A 149 -32.17 4.07 -0.26
CA PRO A 149 -32.70 2.99 -1.10
C PRO A 149 -33.71 3.45 -2.16
N ASP A 150 -34.37 4.58 -1.95
CA ASP A 150 -35.29 5.23 -2.90
C ASP A 150 -34.57 6.09 -3.97
N GLY A 151 -33.24 6.19 -3.90
CA GLY A 151 -32.42 7.01 -4.79
C GLY A 151 -32.21 8.46 -4.32
N THR A 152 -32.84 8.89 -3.23
CA THR A 152 -32.64 10.23 -2.68
C THR A 152 -31.17 10.41 -2.27
N PRO A 153 -30.46 11.47 -2.71
CA PRO A 153 -29.08 11.68 -2.33
C PRO A 153 -28.91 11.80 -0.81
N PHE A 154 -27.88 11.17 -0.25
CA PHE A 154 -27.59 11.27 1.17
C PHE A 154 -27.01 12.65 1.48
N GLY A 155 -27.83 13.53 2.04
CA GLY A 155 -27.48 14.93 2.33
C GLY A 155 -26.39 15.10 3.39
N PHE A 156 -26.02 14.03 4.10
CA PHE A 156 -24.87 14.02 4.96
C PHE A 156 -23.61 14.11 4.09
N ARG A 157 -23.16 15.34 3.82
CA ARG A 157 -21.82 15.57 3.27
C ARG A 157 -20.86 14.88 4.21
N LYS A 158 -20.30 13.74 3.79
CA LYS A 158 -19.18 13.07 4.45
C LYS A 158 -18.28 14.18 4.97
N ASN A 159 -18.20 14.34 6.30
CA ASN A 159 -17.08 14.97 6.95
C ASN A 159 -15.81 14.12 6.74
N SER A 160 -15.62 13.54 5.54
CA SER A 160 -14.31 13.35 4.92
C SER A 160 -13.46 14.62 5.00
N ARG A 161 -14.09 15.79 5.16
CA ARG A 161 -13.40 17.01 5.58
C ARG A 161 -12.89 17.00 7.02
N ARG A 162 -13.43 16.29 8.01
CA ARG A 162 -12.71 16.06 9.28
C ARG A 162 -11.48 15.17 9.09
N ALA A 163 -11.53 14.21 8.17
CA ALA A 163 -10.36 13.45 7.74
C ALA A 163 -9.33 14.26 6.89
N ARG A 164 -9.74 15.37 6.26
CA ARG A 164 -8.85 16.25 5.48
C ARG A 164 -8.49 17.58 6.16
N ASN A 165 -9.25 18.03 7.15
CA ASN A 165 -8.99 19.31 7.84
C ASN A 165 -7.92 19.15 8.91
N HIS A 166 -7.61 17.93 9.35
CA HIS A 166 -6.37 17.67 10.09
C HIS A 166 -5.13 17.56 9.19
N THR A 167 -5.26 17.43 7.86
CA THR A 167 -4.12 17.37 6.92
C THR A 167 -3.94 18.63 6.05
N LYS A 168 -4.93 19.53 5.99
CA LYS A 168 -4.81 20.79 5.25
C LYS A 168 -3.77 21.79 5.80
N LYS A 169 -3.10 21.49 6.92
CA LYS A 169 -2.08 22.38 7.50
C LYS A 169 -0.78 21.72 7.91
N TRP A 170 -0.64 20.41 7.74
CA TRP A 170 0.68 19.78 7.82
C TRP A 170 1.11 19.55 6.38
N GLU A 171 1.69 20.61 5.80
CA GLU A 171 2.63 20.43 4.71
C GLU A 171 3.66 19.44 5.23
N SER A 172 3.49 18.17 4.84
CA SER A 172 4.37 17.10 5.31
C SER A 172 5.77 17.46 4.84
N GLU A 173 6.73 17.58 5.76
CA GLU A 173 8.14 17.78 5.40
C GLU A 173 8.73 16.57 4.67
N ALA A 174 7.98 15.47 4.56
CA ALA A 174 8.41 14.23 3.94
C ALA A 174 8.36 14.35 2.41
N ILE A 175 9.54 14.49 1.81
CA ILE A 175 9.73 14.81 0.39
C ILE A 175 9.24 13.67 -0.51
N LEU A 176 9.43 12.42 -0.07
CA LEU A 176 9.00 11.22 -0.79
C LEU A 176 7.54 10.81 -0.51
N HIS A 177 6.75 11.65 0.15
CA HIS A 177 5.35 11.33 0.47
C HIS A 177 4.50 11.10 -0.79
N GLY A 178 3.76 9.98 -0.80
CA GLY A 178 2.92 9.56 -1.92
C GLY A 178 3.68 9.08 -3.16
N PHE A 179 5.02 8.99 -3.06
CA PHE A 179 5.89 8.62 -4.17
C PHE A 179 6.77 7.41 -3.85
N LEU A 180 7.20 7.27 -2.58
CA LEU A 180 7.88 6.08 -2.08
C LEU A 180 7.00 4.83 -2.17
N LYS A 181 7.53 3.76 -2.78
CA LYS A 181 6.87 2.46 -2.90
C LYS A 181 7.63 1.38 -2.13
N SER A 182 6.98 0.23 -1.96
CA SER A 182 7.56 -0.98 -1.37
C SER A 182 6.88 -2.20 -2.00
N ASP A 183 7.64 -3.23 -2.28
CA ASP A 183 7.12 -4.53 -2.69
C ASP A 183 6.65 -5.35 -1.46
N ASN A 184 7.01 -4.94 -0.23
CA ASN A 184 6.58 -5.60 1.00
C ASN A 184 5.15 -5.22 1.45
N GLY A 185 4.57 -4.15 0.91
CA GLY A 185 3.27 -3.64 1.33
C GLY A 185 3.05 -2.19 0.97
N ALA A 186 1.99 -1.62 1.53
CA ALA A 186 1.58 -0.26 1.21
C ALA A 186 2.38 0.75 2.05
N VAL A 187 3.01 1.73 1.41
CA VAL A 187 3.78 2.77 2.10
C VAL A 187 2.87 3.93 2.47
N SER A 188 2.91 4.31 3.74
CA SER A 188 2.22 5.46 4.29
C SER A 188 3.20 6.39 5.01
N PHE A 189 2.74 7.60 5.25
CA PHE A 189 3.43 8.59 6.04
C PHE A 189 2.65 8.82 7.34
N SER A 190 3.37 8.94 8.46
CA SER A 190 2.76 9.27 9.75
C SER A 190 3.62 10.28 10.51
N ILE A 191 2.96 11.20 11.20
CA ILE A 191 3.58 12.12 12.15
C ILE A 191 3.25 11.62 13.56
N ASP A 192 4.28 11.31 14.34
CA ASP A 192 4.12 10.88 15.72
C ASP A 192 3.91 12.13 16.60
N ASN A 193 2.65 12.48 16.86
CA ASN A 193 2.23 13.62 17.69
C ASN A 193 2.23 13.26 19.18
N GLN A 194 3.28 12.60 19.68
CA GLN A 194 3.41 12.46 21.13
C GLN A 194 3.71 13.84 21.72
N GLU A 195 2.97 14.23 22.76
CA GLU A 195 2.97 15.56 23.40
C GLU A 195 4.35 16.05 23.89
N ASN A 196 5.40 15.22 23.81
CA ASN A 196 6.77 15.54 24.19
C ASN A 196 7.70 15.83 22.98
N LYS A 197 7.65 17.09 22.54
CA LYS A 197 8.72 17.95 21.96
C LYS A 197 9.53 17.54 20.72
N ASN A 198 9.53 16.30 20.24
CA ASN A 198 10.15 15.98 18.95
C ASN A 198 9.13 15.32 18.04
N ILE A 199 8.47 16.12 17.20
CA ILE A 199 7.62 15.64 16.13
C ILE A 199 8.51 14.79 15.21
N LYS A 200 8.38 13.47 15.29
CA LYS A 200 9.10 12.54 14.43
C LYS A 200 8.17 12.10 13.31
N SER A 201 8.51 12.51 12.11
CA SER A 201 7.84 12.08 10.90
C SER A 201 8.47 10.77 10.41
N ARG A 202 7.64 9.79 10.02
CA ARG A 202 8.10 8.45 9.61
C ARG A 202 7.38 7.96 8.36
N TYR A 203 8.13 7.31 7.48
CA TYR A 203 7.59 6.42 6.47
C TYR A 203 7.35 5.06 7.10
N ALA A 204 6.20 4.45 6.83
CA ALA A 204 5.86 3.14 7.34
C ALA A 204 5.27 2.28 6.22
N CYS A 205 5.74 1.04 6.10
CA CYS A 205 5.16 0.04 5.22
C CYS A 205 4.36 -0.95 6.04
N ASP A 206 3.09 -1.10 5.67
CA ASP A 206 2.16 -1.99 6.35
C ASP A 206 1.68 -3.08 5.37
N GLN A 207 1.63 -4.33 5.84
CA GLN A 207 1.09 -5.47 5.09
C GLN A 207 -0.31 -5.80 5.62
N GLY A 208 -1.24 -6.10 4.69
CA GLY A 208 -2.59 -6.57 5.03
C GLY A 208 -3.69 -5.50 5.12
N ALA A 209 -3.41 -4.24 4.81
CA ALA A 209 -4.44 -3.23 4.58
C ALA A 209 -4.46 -2.78 3.12
N GLU A 210 -5.65 -2.75 2.53
CA GLU A 210 -5.89 -1.93 1.35
C GLU A 210 -5.91 -0.46 1.78
N LEU A 211 -5.08 0.38 1.16
CA LEU A 211 -5.12 1.83 1.38
C LEU A 211 -6.36 2.41 0.70
N TYR A 212 -7.27 3.01 1.47
CA TYR A 212 -8.37 3.82 0.93
C TYR A 212 -8.00 5.31 1.03
N GLY A 213 -7.35 5.83 -0.02
CA GLY A 213 -6.82 7.20 -0.04
C GLY A 213 -5.58 7.36 0.86
N SER A 214 -5.51 8.44 1.64
CA SER A 214 -4.39 8.75 2.54
C SER A 214 -4.53 8.21 3.96
N ASN A 215 -5.66 7.55 4.29
CA ASN A 215 -6.00 7.20 5.66
C ASN A 215 -6.05 5.68 5.85
N ARG A 216 -5.48 5.23 6.97
CA ARG A 216 -5.53 3.85 7.45
C ARG A 216 -6.94 3.52 7.91
N VAL A 217 -7.51 2.41 7.45
CA VAL A 217 -8.77 1.87 7.96
C VAL A 217 -8.62 0.35 8.03
N GLY A 218 -8.41 -0.24 9.22
CA GLY A 218 -8.12 -1.67 9.37
C GLY A 218 -9.28 -2.47 9.95
N ILE A 219 -9.55 -3.67 9.40
CA ILE A 219 -10.44 -4.74 9.96
C ILE A 219 -9.66 -6.04 10.26
N ILE A 220 -8.42 -6.17 9.78
CA ILE A 220 -7.48 -7.23 10.14
C ILE A 220 -6.16 -6.56 10.48
N LYS A 221 -5.43 -7.13 11.46
CA LYS A 221 -4.13 -6.68 11.96
C LYS A 221 -3.22 -6.20 10.83
N THR A 222 -3.09 -4.88 10.70
CA THR A 222 -2.02 -4.28 9.92
C THR A 222 -0.71 -4.63 10.58
N LYS A 223 0.07 -5.47 9.92
CA LYS A 223 1.42 -5.77 10.39
C LYS A 223 2.32 -4.68 9.80
N SER A 224 2.77 -3.77 10.66
CA SER A 224 3.82 -2.84 10.26
C SER A 224 5.07 -3.64 9.99
N ILE A 225 5.51 -3.67 8.73
CA ILE A 225 6.68 -4.40 8.28
C ILE A 225 7.93 -3.60 8.62
N TRP A 226 7.89 -2.30 8.35
CA TRP A 226 8.97 -1.40 8.70
C TRP A 226 8.49 0.03 8.88
N ALA A 227 9.26 0.80 9.66
CA ALA A 227 9.15 2.24 9.76
C ALA A 227 10.55 2.86 9.80
N VAL A 228 10.72 3.98 9.10
CA VAL A 228 11.99 4.73 8.99
C VAL A 228 11.75 6.24 9.12
N SER A 229 12.76 6.99 9.57
CA SER A 229 12.70 8.45 9.67
C SER A 229 12.55 9.08 8.28
N CYS A 230 11.61 10.00 8.11
CA CYS A 230 11.47 10.69 6.82
C CYS A 230 12.69 11.55 6.51
N ALA A 231 13.10 12.40 7.44
CA ALA A 231 14.22 13.32 7.24
C ALA A 231 15.51 12.59 6.85
N GLU A 232 15.82 11.48 7.51
CA GLU A 232 17.05 10.73 7.23
C GLU A 232 17.01 10.01 5.88
N LEU A 233 15.85 9.41 5.53
CA LEU A 233 15.70 8.76 4.22
C LEU A 233 15.72 9.80 3.09
N ASP A 234 15.03 10.92 3.28
CA ASP A 234 15.00 12.03 2.33
C ASP A 234 16.42 12.58 2.14
N ASP A 235 17.19 12.81 3.21
CA ASP A 235 18.58 13.25 3.14
C ASP A 235 19.48 12.24 2.40
N ILE A 236 19.31 10.92 2.61
CA ILE A 236 20.06 9.89 1.87
C ILE A 236 19.83 10.03 0.36
N VAL A 237 18.57 10.19 -0.06
CA VAL A 237 18.20 10.32 -1.48
C VAL A 237 18.71 11.66 -2.06
N LEU A 238 18.56 12.75 -1.32
CA LEU A 238 18.99 14.08 -1.74
C LEU A 238 20.50 14.20 -1.84
N ASN A 239 21.24 13.64 -0.88
CA ASN A 239 22.70 13.63 -0.93
C ASN A 239 23.19 12.86 -2.15
N ARG A 240 22.54 11.74 -2.49
CA ARG A 240 22.88 11.00 -3.69
C ARG A 240 22.63 11.78 -4.97
N LEU A 241 21.48 12.46 -5.08
CA LEU A 241 21.22 13.32 -6.22
C LEU A 241 22.25 14.48 -6.31
N CYS A 242 22.63 15.07 -5.17
CA CYS A 242 23.70 16.08 -5.13
C CYS A 242 25.04 15.52 -5.62
N ASP A 243 25.39 14.28 -5.26
CA ASP A 243 26.62 13.65 -5.70
C ASP A 243 26.61 13.37 -7.20
N LEU A 244 25.47 12.93 -7.76
CA LEU A 244 25.32 12.77 -9.21
C LEU A 244 25.47 14.11 -9.95
N VAL A 245 24.85 15.19 -9.46
CA VAL A 245 24.99 16.54 -10.05
C VAL A 245 26.43 17.05 -9.97
N ARG A 246 27.16 16.78 -8.88
CA ARG A 246 28.58 17.16 -8.75
C ARG A 246 29.47 16.40 -9.72
N CYS A 247 29.16 15.14 -9.99
CA CYS A 247 29.88 14.32 -10.94
C CYS A 247 29.57 14.70 -12.41
N ASP A 248 28.35 15.17 -12.69
CA ASP A 248 27.91 15.56 -14.03
C ASP A 248 27.38 16.99 -14.09
N SER A 249 28.26 17.93 -14.39
CA SER A 249 27.91 19.35 -14.55
C SER A 249 26.96 19.60 -15.72
N GLU A 250 26.91 18.72 -16.71
CA GLU A 250 26.05 18.83 -17.90
C GLU A 250 24.66 18.21 -17.69
N MET A 251 24.42 17.55 -16.55
CA MET A 251 23.16 16.88 -16.23
C MET A 251 21.94 17.80 -16.43
N SER A 252 22.02 19.04 -15.92
CA SER A 252 20.92 20.00 -16.03
C SER A 252 20.58 20.36 -17.48
N GLU A 253 21.60 20.54 -18.32
CA GLU A 253 21.45 20.84 -19.74
C GLU A 253 20.89 19.62 -20.50
N ARG A 254 21.39 18.43 -20.19
CA ARG A 254 20.92 17.18 -20.79
C ARG A 254 19.43 16.96 -20.52
N ILE A 255 18.99 17.18 -19.29
CA ILE A 255 17.58 17.08 -18.90
C ILE A 255 16.76 18.14 -19.62
N ARG A 256 17.28 19.38 -19.77
CA ARG A 256 16.63 20.43 -20.56
C ARG A 256 16.38 19.99 -22.00
N VAL A 257 17.42 19.53 -22.69
CA VAL A 257 17.32 19.07 -24.08
C VAL A 257 16.34 17.88 -24.21
N LEU A 258 16.38 16.93 -23.26
CA LEU A 258 15.44 15.81 -23.26
C LEU A 258 14.00 16.26 -23.08
N TRP A 259 13.75 17.24 -22.21
CA TRP A 259 12.41 17.80 -22.02
C TRP A 259 11.94 18.61 -23.22
N GLU A 260 12.82 19.38 -23.87
CA GLU A 260 12.50 20.09 -25.11
C GLU A 260 12.13 19.12 -26.24
N ASN A 261 12.86 18.01 -26.39
CA ASN A 261 12.54 16.95 -27.34
C ASN A 261 11.22 16.23 -26.97
N GLN A 262 11.01 15.93 -25.69
CA GLN A 262 9.72 15.39 -25.24
C GLN A 262 8.58 16.36 -25.52
N LYS A 263 8.79 17.68 -25.37
CA LYS A 263 7.77 18.70 -25.64
C LYS A 263 7.39 18.71 -27.12
N THR A 264 8.34 18.55 -28.04
CA THR A 264 8.01 18.40 -29.46
C THR A 264 7.21 17.13 -29.73
N ASP A 265 7.60 16.01 -29.13
CA ASP A 265 6.88 14.74 -29.27
C ASP A 265 5.46 14.82 -28.66
N LEU A 266 5.32 15.49 -27.51
CA LEU A 266 4.03 15.72 -26.84
C LEU A 266 3.09 16.57 -27.69
N VAL A 267 3.60 17.59 -28.41
CA VAL A 267 2.77 18.40 -29.30
C VAL A 267 2.24 17.57 -30.46
N ASP A 268 3.08 16.71 -31.05
CA ASP A 268 2.65 15.82 -32.13
C ASP A 268 1.68 14.74 -31.62
N GLU A 269 1.90 14.17 -30.43
CA GLU A 269 0.98 13.21 -29.80
C GLU A 269 -0.37 13.85 -29.42
N VAL A 270 -0.38 15.07 -28.89
CA VAL A 270 -1.61 15.81 -28.59
C VAL A 270 -2.38 16.11 -29.87
N ARG A 271 -1.71 16.48 -30.97
CA ARG A 271 -2.35 16.62 -32.29
C ARG A 271 -2.97 15.30 -32.74
N LEU A 272 -2.24 14.19 -32.62
CA LEU A 272 -2.75 12.87 -32.96
C LEU A 272 -3.97 12.47 -32.11
N PHE A 273 -3.95 12.73 -30.80
CA PHE A 273 -5.10 12.44 -29.94
C PHE A 273 -6.31 13.29 -30.31
N ASN A 274 -6.13 14.58 -30.60
CA ASN A 274 -7.22 15.45 -31.03
C ASN A 274 -7.84 14.97 -32.36
N GLU A 275 -7.03 14.52 -33.31
CA GLU A 275 -7.54 13.91 -34.55
C GLU A 275 -8.30 12.60 -34.27
N GLN A 276 -7.79 11.74 -33.38
CA GLN A 276 -8.47 10.50 -33.00
C GLN A 276 -9.79 10.75 -32.27
N ILE A 277 -9.83 11.75 -31.38
CA ILE A 277 -11.03 12.21 -30.69
C ILE A 277 -12.06 12.69 -31.72
N GLY A 278 -11.67 13.59 -32.63
CA GLY A 278 -12.56 14.10 -33.67
C GLY A 278 -13.11 13.00 -34.58
N ARG A 279 -12.31 11.98 -34.94
CA ARG A 279 -12.79 10.81 -35.69
C ARG A 279 -13.75 9.94 -34.89
N ALA A 280 -13.48 9.72 -33.60
CA ALA A 280 -14.36 8.95 -32.73
C ALA A 280 -15.70 9.67 -32.51
N GLU A 281 -15.67 10.98 -32.29
CA GLU A 281 -16.86 11.84 -32.16
C GLU A 281 -17.68 11.82 -33.46
N ALA A 282 -17.06 12.01 -34.62
CA ALA A 282 -17.76 11.94 -35.91
C ALA A 282 -18.35 10.54 -36.18
N HIS A 283 -17.71 9.47 -35.71
CA HIS A 283 -18.24 8.11 -35.82
C HIS A 283 -19.44 7.88 -34.90
N ILE A 284 -19.37 8.36 -33.65
CA ILE A 284 -20.48 8.34 -32.69
C ILE A 284 -21.67 9.13 -33.27
N GLU A 285 -21.43 10.34 -33.77
CA GLU A 285 -22.46 11.18 -34.39
C GLU A 285 -23.07 10.51 -35.63
N HIS A 286 -22.25 9.84 -36.45
CA HIS A 286 -22.75 9.10 -37.61
C HIS A 286 -23.66 7.92 -37.20
N LEU A 287 -23.24 7.12 -36.21
CA LEU A 287 -24.03 6.01 -35.70
C LEU A 287 -25.32 6.49 -35.03
N ASP A 288 -25.26 7.57 -34.26
CA ASP A 288 -26.43 8.19 -33.62
C ASP A 288 -27.41 8.74 -34.67
N ASN A 289 -26.92 9.40 -35.71
CA ASN A 289 -27.74 9.85 -36.85
C ASN A 289 -28.39 8.67 -37.60
N LEU A 290 -27.68 7.56 -37.77
CA LEU A 290 -28.25 6.35 -38.40
C LEU A 290 -29.38 5.74 -37.55
N LEU A 291 -29.27 5.82 -36.22
CA LEU A 291 -30.29 5.31 -35.28
C LEU A 291 -31.50 6.26 -35.17
N THR A 292 -31.26 7.57 -35.13
CA THR A 292 -32.30 8.61 -34.90
C THR A 292 -33.03 9.01 -36.17
N ASN A 293 -32.33 9.13 -37.30
CA ASN A 293 -32.88 9.60 -38.58
C ASN A 293 -32.61 8.60 -39.72
N PRO A 294 -33.09 7.35 -39.62
CA PRO A 294 -32.79 6.36 -40.64
C PRO A 294 -33.56 6.65 -41.94
N ALA A 295 -32.87 6.66 -43.08
CA ALA A 295 -33.50 6.87 -44.40
C ALA A 295 -34.54 5.77 -44.76
N ARG A 296 -34.48 4.62 -44.09
CA ARG A 296 -35.44 3.50 -44.18
C ARG A 296 -35.59 2.87 -42.81
N PRO A 297 -36.76 2.32 -42.44
CA PRO A 297 -36.94 1.63 -41.17
C PRO A 297 -35.86 0.56 -40.96
N LEU A 298 -35.09 0.67 -39.87
CA LEU A 298 -34.05 -0.29 -39.53
C LEU A 298 -34.68 -1.62 -39.11
N SER A 299 -34.03 -2.73 -39.48
CA SER A 299 -34.39 -4.02 -38.91
C SER A 299 -33.89 -4.09 -37.46
N LYS A 300 -34.59 -4.84 -36.59
CA LYS A 300 -34.18 -5.03 -35.19
C LYS A 300 -32.74 -5.54 -35.05
N GLN A 301 -32.27 -6.37 -35.99
CA GLN A 301 -30.90 -6.89 -35.97
C GLN A 301 -29.88 -5.80 -36.34
N THR A 302 -30.22 -4.91 -37.28
CA THR A 302 -29.35 -3.80 -37.69
C THR A 302 -29.27 -2.74 -36.58
N GLU A 303 -30.39 -2.43 -35.95
CA GLU A 303 -30.48 -1.51 -34.82
C GLU A 303 -29.61 -2.00 -33.65
N ALA A 304 -29.77 -3.25 -33.22
CA ALA A 304 -28.93 -3.84 -32.17
C ALA A 304 -27.43 -3.77 -32.49
N ARG A 305 -27.06 -4.05 -33.75
CA ARG A 305 -25.68 -3.95 -34.20
C ARG A 305 -25.13 -2.52 -34.13
N TYR A 306 -25.91 -1.50 -34.49
CA TYR A 306 -25.49 -0.11 -34.38
C TYR A 306 -25.38 0.35 -32.93
N ILE A 307 -26.27 -0.09 -32.05
CA ILE A 307 -26.18 0.16 -30.60
C ILE A 307 -24.88 -0.42 -30.04
N ASP A 308 -24.55 -1.67 -30.36
CA ASP A 308 -23.30 -2.30 -29.90
C ASP A 308 -22.06 -1.55 -30.41
N GLN A 309 -22.09 -1.09 -31.67
CA GLN A 309 -21.02 -0.27 -32.25
C GLN A 309 -20.88 1.09 -31.58
N LEU A 310 -22.00 1.74 -31.24
CA LEU A 310 -22.04 3.02 -30.54
C LEU A 310 -21.42 2.89 -29.15
N VAL A 311 -21.84 1.90 -28.36
CA VAL A 311 -21.26 1.61 -27.04
C VAL A 311 -19.75 1.35 -27.14
N GLY A 312 -19.32 0.59 -28.15
CA GLY A 312 -17.91 0.35 -28.43
C GLY A 312 -17.13 1.64 -28.73
N ALA A 313 -17.69 2.53 -29.54
CA ALA A 313 -17.08 3.82 -29.90
C ALA A 313 -17.00 4.77 -28.70
N GLU A 314 -18.02 4.83 -27.85
CA GLU A 314 -18.02 5.64 -26.62
C GLU A 314 -16.96 5.17 -25.62
N ILE A 315 -16.81 3.85 -25.44
CA ILE A 315 -15.75 3.29 -24.60
C ILE A 315 -14.37 3.66 -25.17
N ALA A 316 -14.20 3.58 -26.49
CA ALA A 316 -12.96 3.97 -27.15
C ALA A 316 -12.65 5.46 -26.93
N LEU A 317 -13.62 6.35 -27.12
CA LEU A 317 -13.48 7.79 -26.87
C LEU A 317 -13.11 8.06 -25.41
N LYS A 318 -13.80 7.44 -24.44
CA LYS A 318 -13.49 7.58 -23.01
C LYS A 318 -12.05 7.16 -22.68
N ASN A 319 -11.57 6.09 -23.32
CA ASN A 319 -10.19 5.63 -23.15
C ASN A 319 -9.18 6.61 -23.76
N ILE A 320 -9.46 7.20 -24.93
CA ILE A 320 -8.62 8.21 -25.56
C ILE A 320 -8.56 9.48 -24.70
N LEU A 321 -9.70 9.98 -24.21
CA LEU A 321 -9.77 11.12 -23.31
C LEU A 321 -9.00 10.88 -22.01
N LYS A 322 -9.04 9.65 -21.46
CA LYS A 322 -8.25 9.28 -20.28
C LYS A 322 -6.74 9.32 -20.57
N LYS A 323 -6.31 8.86 -21.75
CA LYS A 323 -4.90 8.94 -22.18
C LYS A 323 -4.47 10.39 -22.39
N GLN A 324 -5.27 11.20 -23.08
CA GLN A 324 -5.01 12.62 -23.28
C GLN A 324 -4.88 13.37 -21.95
N LYS A 325 -5.76 13.09 -20.99
CA LYS A 325 -5.67 13.70 -19.66
C LYS A 325 -4.38 13.32 -18.94
N ALA A 326 -4.00 12.04 -18.96
CA ALA A 326 -2.73 11.58 -18.39
C ALA A 326 -1.51 12.20 -19.11
N GLN A 327 -1.64 12.47 -20.41
CA GLN A 327 -0.64 13.18 -21.22
C GLN A 327 -0.49 14.63 -20.77
N ASN A 328 -1.61 15.35 -20.61
CA ASN A 328 -1.64 16.76 -20.24
C ASN A 328 -1.15 16.99 -18.80
N GLU A 329 -1.20 15.97 -17.94
CA GLU A 329 -0.62 16.01 -16.59
C GLU A 329 0.93 16.03 -16.60
N LYS A 330 1.58 15.79 -17.75
CA LYS A 330 3.02 16.04 -17.93
C LYS A 330 3.29 17.53 -18.11
N GLU A 331 3.18 18.27 -17.01
CA GLU A 331 3.53 19.69 -16.96
C GLU A 331 5.05 19.88 -17.15
N ASP A 332 5.43 20.89 -17.94
CA ASP A 332 6.81 21.34 -18.14
C ASP A 332 7.46 21.66 -16.77
N PRO A 333 8.66 21.12 -16.45
CA PRO A 333 9.31 21.38 -15.15
C PRO A 333 9.43 22.86 -14.80
N GLU A 334 9.67 23.74 -15.78
CA GLU A 334 9.83 25.18 -15.52
C GLU A 334 8.50 25.89 -15.21
N THR A 335 7.38 25.40 -15.72
CA THR A 335 6.06 26.00 -15.40
C THR A 335 5.63 25.66 -13.99
N VAL A 336 6.10 24.52 -13.47
CA VAL A 336 5.78 24.03 -12.12
C VAL A 336 6.78 24.53 -11.09
N ILE A 337 8.05 24.66 -11.46
CA ILE A 337 9.16 25.01 -10.57
C ILE A 337 9.97 26.13 -11.23
N PRO A 338 9.85 27.38 -10.75
CA PRO A 338 10.62 28.49 -11.28
C PRO A 338 12.12 28.19 -11.21
N ASN A 339 12.84 28.40 -12.31
CA ASN A 339 14.29 28.17 -12.42
C ASN A 339 14.72 26.72 -12.16
N PHE A 340 13.90 25.73 -12.53
CA PHE A 340 14.18 24.30 -12.31
C PHE A 340 15.61 23.87 -12.67
N TYR A 341 16.08 24.16 -13.89
CA TYR A 341 17.42 23.75 -14.36
C TYR A 341 18.55 24.46 -13.60
N TYR A 342 18.34 25.72 -13.22
CA TYR A 342 19.29 26.46 -12.39
C TYR A 342 19.39 25.85 -10.99
N ILE A 343 18.25 25.50 -10.37
CA ILE A 343 18.25 24.85 -9.07
C ILE A 343 18.90 23.47 -9.17
N LEU A 344 18.67 22.73 -10.25
CA LEU A 344 19.28 21.43 -10.45
C LEU A 344 20.80 21.50 -10.59
N SER A 345 21.33 22.52 -11.29
CA SER A 345 22.78 22.76 -11.36
C SER A 345 23.39 23.27 -10.04
N HIS A 346 22.58 23.84 -9.15
CA HIS A 346 23.00 24.38 -7.84
C HIS A 346 22.31 23.65 -6.67
N LEU A 347 22.02 22.36 -6.86
CA LEU A 347 21.18 21.58 -5.95
C LEU A 347 21.64 21.64 -4.48
N PRO A 348 22.94 21.50 -4.15
CA PRO A 348 23.39 21.52 -2.76
C PRO A 348 23.07 22.82 -2.01
N THR A 349 22.99 23.96 -2.71
CA THR A 349 22.82 25.28 -2.10
C THR A 349 21.39 25.79 -2.20
N ASP A 350 20.72 25.57 -3.33
CA ASP A 350 19.46 26.24 -3.62
C ASP A 350 18.22 25.37 -3.38
N TYR A 351 18.34 24.04 -3.45
CA TYR A 351 17.22 23.12 -3.21
C TYR A 351 16.59 23.30 -1.82
N ARG A 352 17.44 23.39 -0.77
CA ARG A 352 16.98 23.54 0.61
C ARG A 352 16.28 24.88 0.90
N LYS A 353 16.43 25.87 0.01
CA LYS A 353 15.76 27.17 0.11
C LYS A 353 14.34 27.14 -0.45
N LEU A 354 13.98 26.11 -1.23
CA LEU A 354 12.65 25.93 -1.78
C LEU A 354 11.65 25.56 -0.68
N ASP A 355 10.39 25.96 -0.89
CA ASP A 355 9.28 25.46 -0.09
C ASP A 355 9.12 23.92 -0.25
N SER A 356 8.62 23.26 0.80
CA SER A 356 8.47 21.80 0.84
C SER A 356 7.65 21.25 -0.33
N GLU A 357 6.66 21.98 -0.84
CA GLU A 357 5.88 21.56 -2.00
C GLU A 357 6.69 21.62 -3.29
N TYR A 358 7.53 22.65 -3.46
CA TYR A 358 8.44 22.74 -4.62
C TYR A 358 9.55 21.68 -4.54
N GLN A 359 10.06 21.39 -3.34
CA GLN A 359 11.01 20.29 -3.12
C GLN A 359 10.43 18.94 -3.57
N LYS A 360 9.21 18.60 -3.12
CA LYS A 360 8.50 17.38 -3.56
C LYS A 360 8.30 17.33 -5.06
N LYS A 361 7.83 18.43 -5.64
CA LYS A 361 7.61 18.54 -7.09
C LYS A 361 8.92 18.33 -7.85
N MET A 362 10.02 18.92 -7.38
CA MET A 362 11.33 18.77 -8.00
C MET A 362 11.79 17.32 -7.96
N ILE A 363 11.69 16.65 -6.80
CA ILE A 363 12.09 15.24 -6.66
C ILE A 363 11.27 14.31 -7.55
N ARG A 364 9.97 14.55 -7.70
CA ARG A 364 9.11 13.80 -8.62
C ARG A 364 9.42 14.03 -10.10
N LYS A 365 10.16 15.08 -10.45
CA LYS A 365 10.59 15.36 -11.83
C LYS A 365 11.97 14.78 -12.17
N VAL A 366 12.75 14.39 -11.16
CA VAL A 366 14.10 13.82 -11.33
C VAL A 366 14.15 12.33 -10.97
N ILE A 367 13.19 11.83 -10.20
CA ILE A 367 13.06 10.40 -9.91
C ILE A 367 11.82 9.88 -10.64
N LYS A 368 12.00 8.80 -11.40
CA LYS A 368 10.93 8.09 -12.09
C LYS A 368 10.23 7.11 -11.15
N GLU A 369 11.01 6.35 -10.39
CA GLU A 369 10.51 5.41 -9.39
C GLU A 369 11.49 5.25 -8.23
N ILE A 370 10.97 5.11 -7.01
CA ILE A 370 11.76 4.84 -5.81
C ILE A 370 11.07 3.79 -4.94
N LYS A 371 11.81 2.73 -4.62
CA LYS A 371 11.35 1.60 -3.82
C LYS A 371 12.27 1.37 -2.63
N LEU A 372 11.68 1.20 -1.46
CA LEU A 372 12.40 0.78 -0.25
C LEU A 372 11.83 -0.56 0.22
N ASN A 373 12.66 -1.60 0.18
CA ASN A 373 12.27 -2.95 0.57
C ASN A 373 13.08 -3.39 1.79
N ILE A 374 12.46 -4.04 2.77
CA ILE A 374 13.20 -4.68 3.87
C ILE A 374 13.81 -5.99 3.37
N ILE A 375 15.08 -6.21 3.67
CA ILE A 375 15.79 -7.47 3.38
C ILE A 375 15.97 -8.27 4.68
N SER A 376 16.32 -7.59 5.77
CA SER A 376 16.53 -8.18 7.09
C SER A 376 16.09 -7.24 8.21
N PRO A 377 16.11 -7.65 9.48
CA PRO A 377 15.73 -6.77 10.59
C PRO A 377 16.49 -5.45 10.68
N HIS A 378 17.68 -5.28 10.10
CA HIS A 378 18.39 -3.99 10.08
C HIS A 378 18.61 -3.41 8.69
N LEU A 379 18.42 -4.20 7.64
CA LEU A 379 18.77 -3.81 6.28
C LEU A 379 17.56 -3.55 5.40
N PHE A 380 17.68 -2.47 4.63
CA PHE A 380 16.80 -2.17 3.52
C PHE A 380 17.58 -2.11 2.21
N LEU A 381 16.90 -2.48 1.13
CA LEU A 381 17.32 -2.22 -0.23
C LEU A 381 16.56 -1.01 -0.73
N LEU A 382 17.26 0.09 -0.97
CA LEU A 382 16.72 1.25 -1.67
C LEU A 382 17.07 1.10 -3.15
N ASN A 383 16.06 1.13 -4.02
CA ASN A 383 16.21 1.12 -5.47
C ASN A 383 15.60 2.41 -6.03
N ILE A 384 16.41 3.18 -6.74
CA ILE A 384 16.01 4.42 -7.41
C ILE A 384 16.18 4.24 -8.91
N ILE A 385 15.09 4.42 -9.65
CA ILE A 385 15.11 4.60 -11.08
C ILE A 385 14.99 6.10 -11.32
N TRP A 386 16.08 6.72 -11.76
CA TRP A 386 16.11 8.14 -12.09
C TRP A 386 15.36 8.42 -13.39
N GLU A 387 14.94 9.67 -13.59
CA GLU A 387 14.43 10.10 -14.89
C GLU A 387 15.53 10.09 -15.95
N ASN A 388 15.10 9.99 -17.21
CA ASN A 388 16.02 9.98 -18.34
C ASN A 388 16.91 11.24 -18.33
N GLY A 389 18.21 11.05 -18.56
CA GLY A 389 19.21 12.12 -18.54
C GLY A 389 19.92 12.35 -17.21
N ILE A 390 19.48 11.73 -16.12
CA ILE A 390 20.19 11.75 -14.83
C ILE A 390 21.13 10.55 -14.72
N ALA A 391 20.57 9.35 -14.89
CA ALA A 391 21.30 8.09 -14.86
C ALA A 391 20.77 7.14 -15.92
N THR A 392 21.62 6.26 -16.44
CA THR A 392 21.22 5.21 -17.39
C THR A 392 20.78 3.94 -16.68
N SER A 393 21.39 3.63 -15.54
CA SER A 393 21.10 2.43 -14.74
C SER A 393 20.31 2.77 -13.48
N PRO A 394 19.50 1.81 -12.97
CA PRO A 394 18.96 1.90 -11.62
C PRO A 394 20.09 2.05 -10.59
N ASP A 395 19.87 2.91 -9.60
CA ASP A 395 20.78 3.12 -8.49
C ASP A 395 20.29 2.34 -7.27
N VAL A 396 21.21 1.67 -6.59
CA VAL A 396 20.88 0.74 -5.51
C VAL A 396 21.72 1.08 -4.28
N ALA A 397 21.07 1.20 -3.12
CA ALA A 397 21.72 1.45 -1.84
C ALA A 397 21.30 0.48 -0.74
N LEU A 398 22.27 0.07 0.07
CA LEU A 398 22.07 -0.74 1.25
C LEU A 398 21.90 0.23 2.41
N ILE A 399 20.72 0.25 3.01
CA ILE A 399 20.44 1.14 4.14
C ILE A 399 20.44 0.33 5.43
N TRP A 400 21.27 0.74 6.38
CA TRP A 400 21.30 0.19 7.72
C TRP A 400 20.49 1.09 8.66
N ARG A 401 19.56 0.51 9.44
CA ARG A 401 18.93 1.19 10.57
C ARG A 401 19.63 0.87 11.89
N GLY A 402 20.02 1.89 12.64
CA GLY A 402 20.73 1.72 13.90
C GLY A 402 19.86 1.18 15.06
N ALA A 403 18.55 1.06 14.87
CA ALA A 403 17.64 0.47 15.85
C ALA A 403 16.92 -0.74 15.26
N MET A 404 17.02 -1.89 15.94
CA MET A 404 16.21 -3.06 15.65
C MET A 404 14.74 -2.68 15.83
N PRO A 405 13.82 -3.13 14.96
CA PRO A 405 12.40 -3.03 15.26
C PRO A 405 12.16 -3.76 16.58
N ASN A 406 11.20 -3.30 17.39
CA ASN A 406 10.82 -3.98 18.62
C ASN A 406 10.22 -5.35 18.25
N THR A 407 11.06 -6.34 17.95
CA THR A 407 10.63 -7.71 17.91
C THR A 407 10.60 -8.15 19.36
N ASN A 408 9.39 -8.30 19.89
CA ASN A 408 9.14 -8.92 21.20
C ASN A 408 9.45 -10.43 21.17
N ASP A 409 10.44 -10.83 20.36
CA ASP A 409 10.89 -12.20 20.26
C ASP A 409 11.55 -12.55 21.59
N ALA A 410 10.79 -13.29 22.38
CA ALA A 410 11.26 -13.88 23.62
C ALA A 410 12.17 -15.07 23.26
N TRP A 411 13.24 -15.23 24.04
CA TRP A 411 14.07 -16.43 24.00
C TRP A 411 13.23 -17.64 24.40
N THR A 412 13.32 -18.71 23.64
CA THR A 412 12.67 -19.97 24.01
C THR A 412 13.54 -20.78 24.98
N PRO A 413 12.95 -21.69 25.78
CA PRO A 413 13.73 -22.58 26.66
C PRO A 413 14.77 -23.43 25.90
N GLU A 414 14.47 -23.82 24.65
CA GLU A 414 15.38 -24.57 23.78
C GLU A 414 16.59 -23.71 23.41
N GLU A 415 16.35 -22.45 23.02
CA GLU A 415 17.41 -21.49 22.70
C GLU A 415 18.29 -21.19 23.92
N ASP A 416 17.70 -21.08 25.12
CA ASP A 416 18.46 -20.88 26.37
C ASP A 416 19.34 -22.09 26.73
N ASN A 417 18.85 -23.30 26.48
CA ASN A 417 19.63 -24.53 26.68
C ASN A 417 20.78 -24.62 25.66
N LEU A 418 20.50 -24.29 24.39
CA LEU A 418 21.50 -24.24 23.34
C LEU A 418 22.55 -23.16 23.61
N LEU A 419 22.15 -22.00 24.13
CA LEU A 419 23.07 -20.92 24.46
C LEU A 419 24.01 -21.34 25.59
N ARG A 420 23.50 -22.02 26.62
CA ARG A 420 24.32 -22.51 27.74
C ARG A 420 25.35 -23.54 27.30
N SER A 421 25.02 -24.39 26.33
CA SER A 421 25.96 -25.40 25.82
C SER A 421 27.01 -24.81 24.87
N LEU A 422 26.61 -23.91 23.95
CA LEU A 422 27.50 -23.39 22.92
C LEU A 422 28.35 -22.20 23.38
N TYR A 423 27.80 -21.29 24.19
CA TYR A 423 28.44 -20.00 24.51
C TYR A 423 29.86 -20.10 25.11
N PRO A 424 30.18 -21.10 25.98
CA PRO A 424 31.52 -21.23 26.54
C PRO A 424 32.62 -21.43 25.49
N THR A 425 32.35 -22.19 24.43
CA THR A 425 33.38 -22.69 23.50
C THR A 425 33.22 -22.17 22.07
N ALA A 426 32.00 -21.91 21.62
CA ALA A 426 31.74 -21.47 20.25
C ALA A 426 32.29 -20.06 19.97
N SER A 427 32.70 -19.84 18.72
CA SER A 427 33.09 -18.55 18.17
C SER A 427 31.89 -17.60 18.03
N GLN A 428 32.14 -16.31 17.76
CA GLN A 428 31.06 -15.34 17.55
C GLN A 428 30.16 -15.76 16.39
N ILE A 429 30.75 -16.20 15.26
CA ILE A 429 30.01 -16.54 14.06
C ILE A 429 29.19 -17.81 14.24
N GLU A 430 29.69 -18.82 14.96
CA GLU A 430 28.95 -20.04 15.28
C GLU A 430 27.74 -19.76 16.19
N LEU A 431 27.90 -18.85 17.15
CA LEU A 431 26.78 -18.41 17.99
C LEU A 431 25.75 -17.64 17.19
N MET A 432 26.18 -16.70 16.35
CA MET A 432 25.27 -15.95 15.48
C MET A 432 24.51 -16.88 14.52
N LYS A 433 25.19 -17.90 13.95
CA LYS A 433 24.56 -18.96 13.13
C LYS A 433 23.51 -19.75 13.90
N ALA A 434 23.78 -20.11 15.16
CA ALA A 434 22.84 -20.84 16.00
C ALA A 434 21.63 -19.99 16.43
N PHE A 435 21.76 -18.67 16.42
CA PHE A 435 20.75 -17.71 16.88
C PHE A 435 20.52 -16.60 15.84
N PRO A 436 20.04 -16.95 14.63
CA PRO A 436 20.15 -16.06 13.48
C PRO A 436 19.39 -14.74 13.61
N ARG A 437 18.32 -14.75 14.41
CA ARG A 437 17.42 -13.60 14.67
C ARG A 437 17.95 -12.65 15.73
N PHE A 438 18.94 -13.07 16.52
CA PHE A 438 19.47 -12.28 17.63
C PHE A 438 20.80 -11.64 17.27
N SER A 439 20.90 -10.34 17.53
CA SER A 439 22.19 -9.65 17.39
C SER A 439 23.19 -10.16 18.42
N TRP A 440 24.48 -10.01 18.13
CA TRP A 440 25.53 -10.39 19.07
C TRP A 440 25.35 -9.78 20.47
N TYR A 441 24.89 -8.52 20.52
CA TYR A 441 24.55 -7.84 21.77
C TYR A 441 23.47 -8.58 22.57
N ARG A 442 22.39 -9.02 21.92
CA ARG A 442 21.31 -9.79 22.60
C ARG A 442 21.78 -11.16 23.08
N ILE A 443 22.60 -11.85 22.28
CA ILE A 443 23.20 -13.14 22.66
C ILE A 443 24.08 -12.97 23.91
N TYR A 444 24.95 -11.96 23.90
CA TYR A 444 25.83 -11.63 25.03
C TYR A 444 25.05 -11.27 26.29
N ASP A 445 24.05 -10.39 26.18
CA ASP A 445 23.21 -9.97 27.31
C ASP A 445 22.44 -11.15 27.90
N ARG A 446 21.93 -12.06 27.05
CA ARG A 446 21.26 -13.29 27.50
C ARG A 446 22.22 -14.24 28.22
N ALA A 447 23.42 -14.45 27.70
CA ALA A 447 24.42 -15.29 28.35
C ALA A 447 24.86 -14.73 29.71
N LYS A 448 24.97 -13.40 29.82
CA LYS A 448 25.26 -12.70 31.07
C LYS A 448 24.18 -12.93 32.12
N LEU A 449 22.90 -12.96 31.73
CA LEU A 449 21.78 -13.26 32.62
C LEU A 449 21.91 -14.65 33.26
N TYR A 450 22.41 -15.64 32.51
CA TYR A 450 22.68 -17.00 33.02
C TYR A 450 24.04 -17.16 33.70
N SER A 451 24.82 -16.09 33.85
CA SER A 451 26.19 -16.12 34.36
C SER A 451 27.13 -17.06 33.59
N THR A 452 26.82 -17.37 32.32
CA THR A 452 27.66 -18.22 31.47
C THR A 452 28.85 -17.40 30.96
N ARG A 453 30.08 -17.89 31.18
CA ARG A 453 31.32 -17.23 30.74
C ARG A 453 31.94 -17.97 29.57
N ARG A 454 32.57 -17.23 28.64
CA ARG A 454 33.37 -17.83 27.56
C ARG A 454 34.64 -18.44 28.16
N ALA A 455 34.90 -19.72 27.88
CA ALA A 455 36.08 -20.45 28.30
C ALA A 455 37.27 -20.23 27.35
N LEU A 456 37.05 -19.60 26.19
CA LEU A 456 38.10 -19.27 25.25
C LEU A 456 39.14 -18.35 25.93
N PRO A 457 40.42 -18.77 26.00
CA PRO A 457 41.46 -17.92 26.55
C PRO A 457 41.52 -16.62 25.76
N ARG A 458 41.60 -15.48 26.45
CA ARG A 458 41.88 -14.18 25.82
C ARG A 458 43.32 -14.20 25.28
N GLN A 459 43.56 -14.90 24.18
CA GLN A 459 44.85 -14.93 23.51
C GLN A 459 45.05 -13.58 22.81
N GLY A 460 45.64 -12.63 23.54
CA GLY A 460 46.08 -11.34 23.03
C GLY A 460 44.97 -10.31 22.78
N ARG A 461 45.38 -9.11 22.33
CA ARG A 461 44.50 -8.00 21.90
C ARG A 461 43.71 -8.29 20.61
N ALA A 462 43.68 -9.54 20.15
CA ALA A 462 42.94 -9.93 18.95
C ALA A 462 41.44 -9.62 19.14
N LEU A 463 40.84 -9.02 18.11
CA LEU A 463 39.43 -8.66 18.05
C LEU A 463 38.58 -9.92 18.26
N VAL A 464 38.12 -10.14 19.49
CA VAL A 464 37.27 -11.30 19.88
C VAL A 464 35.95 -11.32 19.09
N ASN A 465 35.57 -10.18 18.51
CA ASN A 465 34.36 -10.01 17.72
C ASN A 465 34.71 -9.45 16.34
N ILE A 466 34.43 -10.22 15.29
CA ILE A 466 34.58 -9.85 13.87
C ILE A 466 33.46 -8.87 13.50
N TYR A 467 32.23 -9.13 13.97
CA TYR A 467 31.05 -8.36 13.64
C TYR A 467 30.64 -7.41 14.77
N HIS A 468 30.10 -6.25 14.37
CA HIS A 468 29.55 -5.26 15.28
C HIS A 468 28.39 -5.84 16.07
N ARG A 469 28.23 -5.35 17.30
CA ARG A 469 27.30 -5.94 18.28
C ARG A 469 25.82 -5.90 17.85
N THR A 470 25.44 -5.02 16.92
CA THR A 470 24.06 -4.89 16.43
C THR A 470 23.74 -5.84 15.28
N VAL A 471 24.74 -6.40 14.60
CA VAL A 471 24.55 -7.29 13.44
C VAL A 471 23.97 -8.63 13.90
N THR A 472 22.96 -9.12 13.18
CA THR A 472 22.44 -10.48 13.30
C THR A 472 23.04 -11.36 12.20
N TYR A 473 22.93 -12.69 12.33
CA TYR A 473 23.38 -13.56 11.23
C TYR A 473 22.44 -13.48 10.03
N GLU A 474 21.14 -13.31 10.29
CA GLU A 474 20.14 -13.07 9.24
C GLU A 474 20.50 -11.85 8.38
N ASP A 475 21.00 -10.77 8.98
CA ASP A 475 21.51 -9.60 8.22
C ASP A 475 22.65 -9.99 7.25
N LEU A 476 23.58 -10.84 7.70
CA LEU A 476 24.75 -11.27 6.91
C LEU A 476 24.39 -12.26 5.80
N GLU A 477 23.42 -13.17 6.02
CA GLU A 477 22.93 -14.07 4.99
C GLU A 477 22.08 -13.33 3.97
N SER A 478 21.13 -12.51 4.42
CA SER A 478 20.26 -11.74 3.54
C SER A 478 21.02 -10.82 2.58
N VAL A 479 22.11 -10.18 3.03
CA VAL A 479 22.95 -9.37 2.12
C VAL A 479 23.81 -10.23 1.20
N ALA A 480 24.31 -11.37 1.68
CA ALA A 480 25.11 -12.29 0.86
C ALA A 480 24.28 -12.94 -0.25
N ASP A 481 22.97 -13.10 -0.06
CA ASP A 481 22.05 -13.62 -1.08
C ASP A 481 21.79 -12.64 -2.24
N LEU A 482 22.18 -11.37 -2.09
CA LEU A 482 22.08 -10.37 -3.17
C LEU A 482 23.18 -10.53 -4.24
N VAL A 483 24.24 -11.29 -3.94
CA VAL A 483 25.41 -11.45 -4.81
C VAL A 483 25.73 -12.92 -5.01
N SER A 484 26.31 -13.25 -6.17
CA SER A 484 26.51 -14.64 -6.57
C SER A 484 27.88 -15.19 -6.15
N THR A 485 28.94 -14.36 -6.22
CA THR A 485 30.29 -14.87 -6.02
C THR A 485 30.71 -14.86 -4.55
N PRO A 486 31.52 -15.83 -4.08
CA PRO A 486 31.96 -15.88 -2.68
C PRO A 486 32.75 -14.64 -2.22
N GLN A 487 33.56 -14.05 -3.10
CA GLN A 487 34.33 -12.84 -2.79
C GLN A 487 33.41 -11.62 -2.60
N GLU A 488 32.42 -11.45 -3.47
CA GLU A 488 31.41 -10.40 -3.30
C GLU A 488 30.62 -10.61 -2.00
N LYS A 489 30.29 -11.86 -1.64
CA LYS A 489 29.61 -12.18 -0.37
C LYS A 489 30.40 -11.68 0.85
N GLU A 490 31.70 -11.95 0.89
CA GLU A 490 32.57 -11.46 1.97
C GLU A 490 32.62 -9.93 1.99
N GLN A 491 32.73 -9.29 0.82
CA GLN A 491 32.77 -7.84 0.69
C GLN A 491 31.48 -7.18 1.17
N VAL A 492 30.30 -7.66 0.76
CA VAL A 492 29.02 -7.07 1.20
C VAL A 492 28.75 -7.30 2.69
N GLN A 493 29.27 -8.38 3.27
CA GLN A 493 29.24 -8.62 4.72
C GLN A 493 30.15 -7.63 5.47
N GLU A 494 31.34 -7.33 4.93
CA GLU A 494 32.23 -6.31 5.50
C GLU A 494 31.61 -4.90 5.42
N ILE A 495 30.99 -4.56 4.30
CA ILE A 495 30.25 -3.30 4.12
C ILE A 495 29.12 -3.21 5.15
N THR A 496 28.32 -4.26 5.29
CA THR A 496 27.24 -4.34 6.29
C THR A 496 27.77 -4.12 7.71
N ASN A 497 28.90 -4.76 8.05
CA ASN A 497 29.55 -4.58 9.34
C ASN A 497 30.03 -3.13 9.55
N THR A 498 30.50 -2.48 8.49
CA THR A 498 30.95 -1.07 8.52
C THR A 498 29.78 -0.13 8.73
N LEU A 499 28.67 -0.31 7.99
CA LEU A 499 27.43 0.44 8.20
C LEU A 499 26.92 0.29 9.64
N ALA A 500 26.92 -0.94 10.17
CA ALA A 500 26.50 -1.20 11.53
C ALA A 500 27.37 -0.49 12.59
N LYS A 501 28.66 -0.29 12.32
CA LYS A 501 29.59 0.45 13.21
C LYS A 501 29.39 1.96 13.12
N SER A 502 29.12 2.50 11.93
CA SER A 502 28.98 3.93 11.69
C SER A 502 27.60 4.49 12.03
N THR A 503 26.57 3.65 12.06
CA THR A 503 25.19 4.10 12.31
C THR A 503 24.91 4.25 13.80
N LEU A 504 24.48 5.44 14.23
CA LEU A 504 24.02 5.66 15.59
C LEU A 504 22.62 5.08 15.81
N ARG A 505 22.27 4.82 17.06
CA ARG A 505 20.96 4.23 17.39
C ARG A 505 19.83 5.17 17.01
N GLY A 506 18.94 4.70 16.14
CA GLY A 506 17.78 5.45 15.68
C GLY A 506 18.02 6.26 14.41
N GLU A 507 19.24 6.24 13.87
CA GLU A 507 19.60 6.86 12.60
C GLU A 507 19.63 5.82 11.46
N LEU A 508 19.72 6.33 10.23
CA LEU A 508 19.98 5.56 9.01
C LEU A 508 21.37 5.91 8.45
N THR A 509 22.07 4.92 7.90
CA THR A 509 23.18 5.16 6.98
C THR A 509 23.01 4.34 5.71
N ALA A 510 23.61 4.78 4.61
CA ALA A 510 23.50 4.14 3.31
C ALA A 510 24.88 3.84 2.73
N TYR A 511 24.97 2.71 2.03
CA TYR A 511 26.08 2.39 1.13
C TYR A 511 25.54 2.22 -0.28
N TRP A 512 26.05 2.99 -1.24
CA TRP A 512 25.67 2.89 -2.65
C TRP A 512 26.51 1.84 -3.37
N TRP A 513 25.87 0.91 -4.08
CA TRP A 513 26.59 -0.20 -4.75
C TRP A 513 27.55 0.27 -5.84
N LEU A 514 27.12 1.28 -6.59
CA LEU A 514 27.89 1.85 -7.67
C LEU A 514 28.33 3.26 -7.27
N ALA A 515 29.57 3.62 -7.62
CA ALA A 515 30.05 4.98 -7.48
C ALA A 515 29.30 5.90 -8.45
N SER A 516 29.19 7.20 -8.10
CA SER A 516 28.37 8.16 -8.84
C SER A 516 28.82 8.34 -10.30
N ASP A 517 30.13 8.22 -10.56
CA ASP A 517 30.73 8.27 -11.89
C ASP A 517 30.22 7.15 -12.80
N LYS A 518 30.17 5.91 -12.29
CA LYS A 518 29.73 4.72 -13.04
C LYS A 518 28.25 4.70 -13.42
N ILE A 519 27.43 5.50 -12.74
CA ILE A 519 25.99 5.59 -13.00
C ILE A 519 25.67 6.78 -13.92
N SER A 520 26.54 7.80 -13.88
CA SER A 520 26.37 9.01 -14.64
C SER A 520 26.56 8.77 -16.13
N TYR A 521 25.94 9.63 -16.95
CA TYR A 521 26.03 9.57 -18.40
C TYR A 521 27.43 9.92 -18.96
N SER A 522 28.33 10.49 -18.16
CA SER A 522 29.67 10.91 -18.62
C SER A 522 30.52 9.77 -19.15
N ASP A 523 30.34 8.54 -18.67
CA ASP A 523 31.12 7.38 -19.12
C ASP A 523 30.67 6.88 -20.50
N PHE A 524 29.38 6.94 -20.82
CA PHE A 524 28.84 6.40 -22.08
C PHE A 524 29.25 7.20 -23.33
N LEU A 525 29.54 8.50 -23.19
CA LEU A 525 29.94 9.34 -24.32
C LEU A 525 31.44 9.22 -24.65
N ASN A 526 32.28 8.86 -23.68
CA ASN A 526 33.72 8.75 -23.91
C ASN A 526 34.13 7.43 -24.58
N ASP A 527 33.40 6.33 -24.33
CA ASP A 527 33.68 5.02 -24.93
C ASP A 527 33.30 4.92 -26.42
N GLY A 528 32.51 5.86 -26.94
CA GLY A 528 32.14 5.93 -28.36
C GLY A 528 33.25 6.35 -29.32
N SER A 529 34.42 6.79 -28.80
CA SER A 529 35.53 7.29 -29.61
C SER A 529 36.54 6.23 -30.08
N ASN A 530 36.36 4.96 -29.71
CA ASN A 530 37.27 3.86 -30.06
C ASN A 530 36.62 2.76 -30.94
N LEU A 531 35.47 3.02 -31.56
CA LEU A 531 34.80 2.05 -32.46
C LEU A 531 35.09 2.26 -33.96
N ASP A 532 36.03 3.13 -34.32
CA ASP A 532 36.66 3.15 -35.65
C ASP A 532 37.95 2.30 -35.62
N GLY A 533 37.78 0.98 -35.72
CA GLY A 533 38.87 0.00 -35.79
C GLY A 533 38.46 -1.27 -36.53
#